data_AF-A0A509C0M1-F1
#
_entry.id   AF-A0A509C0M1-F1
#
_cell.length_a   1.000
_cell.length_b   1.000
_cell.length_c   1.000
_cell.angle_alpha   90.00
_cell.angle_beta   90.00
_cell.angle_gamma   90.00
#
_symmetry.space_group_name_H-M   'P 1'
#
loop_
_entity.id
_entity.type
_entity.pdbx_description
1 polymer ?
#
loop_
_entity_poly.entity_id
_entity_poly.type
_entity_poly.pdbx_seq_one_letter_code
_entity_poly.pdbx_strand_id
1 'polypeptide(L)'
;MLHEHMPSWFPLAMDLALVTGQRREDIVNMKFNDVFDNRLHVTQIKTGMKIAIPLSLTLEVPGLRPGTVIDRCRLVSRTHFMISAGIRKNSPTGNIHPDGLTKKFVKARKISGVKFSDNPPTFHEIRSLAGRLYKDERGEEFAQKLLGHTSENTTKPYLDERNNKAYVML
;
A
#
# COMPACT_ATOMS: atom_id res chain seq x y z
N MET A 1 -0.51 22.05 5.51
CA MET A 1 -1.93 22.20 5.93
C MET A 1 -2.73 20.88 6.10
N LEU A 2 -2.26 19.69 5.67
CA LEU A 2 -2.88 18.40 6.07
C LEU A 2 -2.25 17.76 7.32
N HIS A 3 -0.98 18.06 7.61
CA HIS A 3 -0.21 17.44 8.70
C HIS A 3 -0.69 17.83 10.11
N GLU A 4 -1.36 18.97 10.30
CA GLU A 4 -1.82 19.40 11.63
C GLU A 4 -3.13 18.74 12.10
N HIS A 5 -3.90 18.14 11.19
CA HIS A 5 -5.27 17.66 11.52
C HIS A 5 -5.44 16.14 11.43
N MET A 6 -4.44 15.45 10.89
CA MET A 6 -4.46 14.01 10.65
C MET A 6 -3.36 13.30 11.43
N PRO A 7 -3.60 12.07 11.90
CA PRO A 7 -2.55 11.26 12.51
C PRO A 7 -1.34 11.12 11.56
N SER A 8 -0.14 11.13 12.11
CA SER A 8 1.12 11.04 11.34
C SER A 8 1.21 9.81 10.42
N TRP A 9 0.56 8.70 10.79
CA TRP A 9 0.50 7.50 9.96
C TRP A 9 -0.40 7.64 8.72
N PHE A 10 -1.34 8.58 8.69
CA PHE A 10 -2.37 8.64 7.64
C PHE A 10 -1.82 9.07 6.27
N PRO A 11 -1.01 10.14 6.16
CA PRO A 11 -0.35 10.46 4.89
C PRO A 11 0.51 9.30 4.37
N LEU A 12 1.25 8.63 5.26
CA LEU A 12 2.07 7.48 4.91
C LEU A 12 1.23 6.29 4.41
N ALA A 13 0.03 6.10 4.94
CA ALA A 13 -0.88 5.07 4.45
C ALA A 13 -1.37 5.36 3.02
N MET A 14 -1.57 6.64 2.67
CA MET A 14 -1.92 7.02 1.29
C MET A 14 -0.73 6.83 0.34
N ASP A 15 0.46 7.27 0.74
CA ASP A 15 1.69 7.08 -0.04
C ASP A 15 1.99 5.60 -0.27
N LEU A 16 1.86 4.78 0.78
CA LEU A 16 2.08 3.34 0.71
C LEU A 16 1.05 2.67 -0.20
N ALA A 17 -0.23 3.06 -0.11
CA ALA A 17 -1.28 2.57 -1.00
C ALA A 17 -1.05 2.96 -2.46
N LEU A 18 -0.61 4.19 -2.71
CA LEU A 18 -0.35 4.69 -4.05
C LEU A 18 0.87 4.00 -4.69
N VAL A 19 1.98 3.92 -3.97
CA VAL A 19 3.23 3.38 -4.52
C VAL A 19 3.19 1.85 -4.67
N THR A 20 2.41 1.14 -3.84
CA THR A 20 2.29 -0.34 -3.92
C THR A 20 1.06 -0.80 -4.68
N GLY A 21 0.05 0.06 -4.88
CA GLY A 21 -1.22 -0.31 -5.50
C GLY A 21 -2.04 -1.35 -4.72
N GLN A 22 -1.75 -1.62 -3.45
CA GLN A 22 -2.43 -2.70 -2.69
C GLN A 22 -3.76 -2.25 -2.06
N ARG A 23 -4.62 -3.21 -1.70
CA ARG A 23 -5.94 -2.91 -1.11
C ARG A 23 -5.77 -2.40 0.31
N ARG A 24 -6.76 -1.66 0.83
CA ARG A 24 -6.72 -1.11 2.19
C ARG A 24 -6.49 -2.20 3.25
N GLU A 25 -7.08 -3.38 3.05
CA GLU A 25 -6.92 -4.54 3.93
C GLU A 25 -5.48 -5.02 3.95
N ASP A 26 -4.82 -5.06 2.79
CA ASP A 26 -3.41 -5.44 2.67
C ASP A 26 -2.52 -4.38 3.32
N ILE A 27 -2.77 -3.08 3.04
CA ILE A 27 -1.99 -1.94 3.54
C ILE A 27 -1.92 -1.90 5.06
N VAL A 28 -3.04 -2.09 5.76
CA VAL A 28 -3.03 -2.06 7.23
C VAL A 28 -2.38 -3.30 7.87
N ASN A 29 -2.16 -4.36 7.10
CA ASN A 29 -1.55 -5.60 7.57
C ASN A 29 -0.06 -5.72 7.19
N MET A 30 0.49 -4.82 6.37
CA MET A 30 1.91 -4.83 6.01
C MET A 30 2.80 -4.63 7.24
N LYS A 31 3.82 -5.48 7.36
CA LYS A 31 4.78 -5.49 8.46
C LYS A 31 6.18 -5.18 7.97
N PHE A 32 7.01 -4.64 8.86
CA PHE A 32 8.41 -4.36 8.52
C PHE A 32 9.23 -5.63 8.20
N ASN A 33 8.83 -6.80 8.72
CA ASN A 33 9.47 -8.08 8.43
C ASN A 33 9.01 -8.70 7.09
N ASP A 34 8.01 -8.11 6.43
CA ASP A 34 7.65 -8.47 5.05
C ASP A 34 8.66 -7.89 4.05
N VAL A 35 9.63 -7.11 4.52
CA VAL A 35 10.71 -6.52 3.72
C VAL A 35 11.97 -7.37 3.87
N PHE A 36 12.37 -8.01 2.77
CA PHE A 36 13.62 -8.77 2.67
C PHE A 36 14.06 -8.86 1.20
N ASP A 37 15.34 -9.11 0.97
CA ASP A 37 15.96 -9.15 -0.37
C ASP A 37 15.67 -7.92 -1.24
N ASN A 38 15.69 -6.73 -0.62
CA ASN A 38 15.37 -5.43 -1.25
C ASN A 38 13.97 -5.37 -1.90
N ARG A 39 13.02 -6.16 -1.38
CA ARG A 39 11.62 -6.18 -1.85
C ARG A 39 10.64 -6.17 -0.67
N LEU A 40 9.47 -5.59 -0.89
CA LEU A 40 8.30 -5.76 -0.04
C LEU A 40 7.48 -6.93 -0.55
N HIS A 41 7.31 -7.96 0.27
CA HIS A 41 6.56 -9.17 -0.05
C HIS A 41 5.13 -9.07 0.47
N VAL A 42 4.16 -9.08 -0.44
CA VAL A 42 2.74 -8.93 -0.11
C VAL A 42 2.01 -10.22 -0.46
N THR A 43 1.25 -10.76 0.49
CA THR A 43 0.23 -11.79 0.22
C THR A 43 -1.13 -11.12 0.29
N GLN A 44 -1.79 -10.95 -0.86
CA GLN A 44 -3.09 -10.29 -0.94
C GLN A 44 -4.14 -11.10 -0.18
N ILE A 45 -4.81 -10.49 0.79
CA ILE A 45 -5.79 -11.17 1.65
C ILE A 45 -6.97 -11.71 0.83
N LYS A 46 -7.44 -10.93 -0.17
CA LYS A 46 -8.63 -11.28 -0.95
C LYS A 46 -8.41 -12.47 -1.89
N THR A 47 -7.23 -12.58 -2.49
CA THR A 47 -6.97 -13.50 -3.62
C THR A 47 -5.88 -14.54 -3.31
N GLY A 48 -5.11 -14.36 -2.25
CA GLY A 48 -3.92 -15.17 -1.96
C GLY A 48 -2.72 -14.86 -2.86
N MET A 49 -2.83 -13.91 -3.79
CA MET A 49 -1.76 -13.55 -4.71
C MET A 49 -0.54 -13.04 -3.96
N LYS A 50 0.63 -13.60 -4.30
CA LYS A 50 1.92 -13.27 -3.69
C LYS A 50 2.73 -12.41 -4.64
N ILE A 51 3.07 -11.19 -4.24
CA ILE A 51 3.74 -10.19 -5.07
C ILE A 51 4.96 -9.68 -4.30
N ALA A 52 6.11 -9.60 -4.96
CA ALA A 52 7.32 -9.02 -4.39
C ALA A 52 7.66 -7.71 -5.11
N ILE A 53 7.42 -6.58 -4.44
CA ILE A 53 7.58 -5.24 -4.98
C ILE A 53 9.00 -4.73 -4.69
N PRO A 54 9.82 -4.40 -5.71
CA PRO A 54 11.17 -3.89 -5.47
C PRO A 54 11.13 -2.55 -4.73
N LEU A 55 11.95 -2.41 -3.68
CA LEU A 55 12.03 -1.17 -2.90
C LEU A 55 12.56 0.01 -3.73
N SER A 56 13.29 -0.31 -4.81
CA SER A 56 13.83 0.65 -5.75
C SER A 56 12.81 1.18 -6.75
N LEU A 57 11.62 0.56 -6.88
CA LEU A 57 10.55 0.99 -7.78
C LEU A 57 10.25 2.47 -7.55
N THR A 58 10.15 3.23 -8.63
CA THR A 58 9.72 4.63 -8.59
C THR A 58 8.42 4.76 -9.35
N LEU A 59 7.45 5.41 -8.72
CA LEU A 59 6.28 5.99 -9.36
C LEU A 59 6.63 7.45 -9.64
N GLU A 60 6.94 7.75 -10.90
CA GLU A 60 7.62 8.99 -11.30
C GLU A 60 6.76 10.22 -11.08
N VAL A 61 5.47 10.15 -11.43
CA VAL A 61 4.53 11.28 -11.32
C VAL A 61 4.51 11.90 -9.91
N PRO A 62 4.34 11.13 -8.82
CA PRO A 62 4.44 11.66 -7.45
C PRO A 62 5.87 11.62 -6.86
N GLY A 63 6.87 11.10 -7.59
CA GLY A 63 8.24 10.94 -7.09
C GLY A 63 8.36 10.02 -5.88
N LEU A 64 7.54 8.96 -5.81
CA LEU A 64 7.47 8.06 -4.65
C LEU A 64 8.18 6.72 -4.92
N ARG A 65 8.85 6.21 -3.88
CA ARG A 65 9.51 4.90 -3.88
C ARG A 65 9.06 4.09 -2.67
N PRO A 66 8.75 2.78 -2.79
CA PRO A 66 8.34 1.96 -1.66
C PRO A 66 9.36 2.00 -0.53
N GLY A 67 10.67 1.91 -0.83
CA GLY A 67 11.74 2.00 0.16
C GLY A 67 11.66 3.28 0.99
N THR A 68 11.59 4.44 0.34
CA THR A 68 11.53 5.74 1.02
C THR A 68 10.26 5.91 1.86
N VAL A 69 9.11 5.42 1.38
CA VAL A 69 7.85 5.46 2.15
C VAL A 69 7.97 4.56 3.38
N ILE A 70 8.52 3.36 3.23
CA ILE A 70 8.73 2.41 4.34
C ILE A 70 9.70 2.98 5.38
N ASP A 71 10.77 3.65 4.97
CA ASP A 71 11.70 4.31 5.89
C ASP A 71 11.00 5.41 6.70
N ARG A 72 10.14 6.20 6.06
CA ARG A 72 9.29 7.18 6.77
C ARG A 72 8.31 6.49 7.74
N CYS A 73 7.75 5.35 7.36
CA CYS A 73 6.93 4.52 8.26
C CYS A 73 7.72 4.06 9.49
N ARG A 74 9.00 3.70 9.36
CA ARG A 74 9.86 3.30 10.50
C ARG A 74 10.08 4.43 11.51
N LEU A 75 10.10 5.68 11.06
CA LEU A 75 10.25 6.85 11.94
C LEU A 75 8.98 7.12 12.77
N VAL A 76 7.80 6.72 12.26
CA VAL A 76 6.50 7.03 12.84
C VAL A 76 5.91 5.85 13.63
N SER A 77 5.94 4.64 13.05
CA SER A 77 5.38 3.45 13.68
C SER A 77 6.30 2.90 14.76
N ARG A 78 5.73 2.59 15.92
CA ARG A 78 6.41 1.96 17.06
C ARG A 78 6.00 0.50 17.25
N THR A 79 5.42 -0.10 16.20
CA THR A 79 4.95 -1.48 16.20
C THR A 79 5.58 -2.25 15.04
N HIS A 80 5.24 -3.53 14.90
CA HIS A 80 5.70 -4.32 13.75
C HIS A 80 4.98 -3.96 12.44
N PHE A 81 3.86 -3.24 12.49
CA PHE A 81 3.12 -2.78 11.32
C PHE A 81 3.72 -1.50 10.74
N MET A 82 3.72 -1.38 9.42
CA MET A 82 4.15 -0.15 8.74
C MET A 82 3.22 1.02 9.07
N ILE A 83 1.91 0.76 9.10
CA ILE A 83 0.86 1.73 9.40
C ILE A 83 0.24 1.39 10.76
N SER A 84 0.47 2.25 11.76
CA SER A 84 0.07 2.00 13.15
C SER A 84 -0.43 3.26 13.87
N ALA A 85 -1.40 3.08 14.76
CA ALA A 85 -1.89 4.13 15.66
C ALA A 85 -1.20 4.13 17.05
N GLY A 86 -0.18 3.28 17.22
CA GLY A 86 0.51 3.01 18.49
C GLY A 86 -0.26 2.04 19.40
N ILE A 87 0.46 1.42 20.34
CA ILE A 87 -0.12 0.49 21.33
C ILE A 87 -0.97 1.28 22.33
N ARG A 88 -2.19 0.80 22.59
CA ARG A 88 -3.14 1.38 23.55
C ARG A 88 -3.88 0.27 24.28
N LYS A 89 -4.54 0.58 25.41
CA LYS A 89 -5.34 -0.39 26.19
C LYS A 89 -6.34 -1.18 25.31
N ASN A 90 -6.99 -0.50 24.35
CA ASN A 90 -7.98 -1.11 23.45
C ASN A 90 -7.40 -1.50 22.07
N SER A 91 -6.08 -1.39 21.88
CA SER A 91 -5.37 -1.79 20.66
C SER A 91 -3.95 -2.26 21.04
N PRO A 92 -3.83 -3.48 21.59
CA PRO A 92 -2.58 -3.96 22.18
C PRO A 92 -1.47 -4.19 21.15
N THR A 93 -1.84 -4.45 19.90
CA THR A 93 -0.90 -4.61 18.77
C THR A 93 -0.63 -3.30 18.04
N GLY A 94 -1.44 -2.26 18.27
CA GLY A 94 -1.37 -0.96 17.61
C GLY A 94 -1.72 -0.96 16.12
N ASN A 95 -2.30 -2.04 15.59
CA ASN A 95 -2.76 -2.10 14.21
C ASN A 95 -3.98 -1.20 13.96
N ILE A 96 -4.16 -0.80 12.71
CA ILE A 96 -5.31 0.01 12.28
C ILE A 96 -6.33 -0.89 11.60
N HIS A 97 -7.60 -0.76 12.00
CA HIS A 97 -8.68 -1.43 11.29
C HIS A 97 -8.87 -0.80 9.89
N PRO A 98 -9.14 -1.57 8.82
CA PRO A 98 -9.36 -1.03 7.46
C PRO A 98 -10.44 0.08 7.39
N ASP A 99 -11.49 -0.04 8.19
CA ASP A 99 -12.53 1.01 8.26
C ASP A 99 -12.02 2.29 8.94
N GLY A 100 -11.07 2.18 9.87
CA GLY A 100 -10.40 3.33 10.47
C GLY A 100 -9.65 4.14 9.41
N LEU A 101 -8.95 3.46 8.50
CA LEU A 101 -8.27 4.07 7.36
C LEU A 101 -9.25 4.79 6.43
N THR A 102 -10.37 4.12 6.11
CA THR A 102 -11.43 4.69 5.24
C THR A 102 -12.10 5.91 5.86
N LYS A 103 -12.45 5.85 7.16
CA LYS A 103 -13.02 6.99 7.91
C LYS A 103 -12.06 8.18 7.93
N LYS A 104 -10.77 7.94 8.11
CA LYS A 104 -9.75 9.01 8.07
C LYS A 104 -9.61 9.62 6.68
N PHE A 105 -9.71 8.82 5.62
CA PHE A 105 -9.74 9.34 4.26
C PHE A 105 -10.94 10.25 4.01
N VAL A 106 -12.14 9.84 4.44
CA VAL A 106 -13.34 10.70 4.36
C VAL A 106 -13.14 12.00 5.13
N LYS A 107 -12.52 11.96 6.32
CA LYS A 107 -12.20 13.18 7.08
C LYS A 107 -11.21 14.08 6.32
N ALA A 108 -10.12 13.53 5.78
CA ALA A 108 -9.14 14.28 5.01
C ALA A 108 -9.76 14.91 3.75
N ARG A 109 -10.63 14.17 3.07
CA ARG A 109 -11.41 14.64 1.91
C ARG A 109 -12.33 15.81 2.25
N LYS A 110 -12.96 15.80 3.44
CA LYS A 110 -13.77 16.94 3.91
C LYS A 110 -12.90 18.16 4.22
N ILE A 111 -11.73 17.94 4.83
CA ILE A 111 -10.79 19.02 5.19
C ILE A 111 -10.17 19.66 3.95
N SER A 112 -9.96 18.91 2.87
CA SER A 112 -9.32 19.45 1.66
C SER A 112 -10.13 20.56 0.98
N GLY A 113 -11.42 20.71 1.30
CA GLY A 113 -12.29 21.73 0.69
C GLY A 113 -12.59 21.49 -0.78
N VAL A 114 -12.10 20.38 -1.36
CA VAL A 114 -12.35 20.01 -2.76
C VAL A 114 -13.82 19.61 -2.90
N LYS A 115 -14.50 20.20 -3.88
CA LYS A 115 -15.87 19.82 -4.24
C LYS A 115 -15.83 18.56 -5.12
N PHE A 116 -16.61 17.57 -4.74
CA PHE A 116 -16.76 16.32 -5.48
C PHE A 116 -18.21 16.20 -5.98
N SER A 117 -18.44 15.34 -6.96
CA SER A 117 -19.79 14.93 -7.37
C SER A 117 -20.46 14.07 -6.28
N ASP A 118 -21.69 13.63 -6.55
CA ASP A 118 -22.51 12.82 -5.63
C ASP A 118 -21.83 11.53 -5.15
N ASN A 119 -20.86 11.02 -5.93
CA ASN A 119 -20.07 9.84 -5.61
C ASN A 119 -18.59 10.21 -5.39
N PRO A 120 -18.24 10.81 -4.24
CA PRO A 120 -16.89 11.28 -3.99
C PRO A 120 -15.92 10.09 -3.82
N PRO A 121 -14.66 10.22 -4.28
CA PRO A 121 -13.69 9.13 -4.31
C PRO A 121 -13.44 8.58 -2.90
N THR A 122 -13.28 7.27 -2.80
CA THR A 122 -12.99 6.58 -1.53
C THR A 122 -11.50 6.24 -1.44
N PHE A 123 -11.05 5.71 -0.29
CA PHE A 123 -9.66 5.22 -0.18
C PHE A 123 -9.34 4.15 -1.25
N HIS A 124 -10.34 3.38 -1.69
CA HIS A 124 -10.16 2.38 -2.74
C HIS A 124 -9.70 3.00 -4.07
N GLU A 125 -10.08 4.24 -4.36
CA GLU A 125 -9.70 4.93 -5.60
C GLU A 125 -8.19 5.17 -5.72
N ILE A 126 -7.44 5.15 -4.61
CA ILE A 126 -5.97 5.23 -4.64
C ILE A 126 -5.38 4.04 -5.42
N ARG A 127 -5.97 2.85 -5.27
CA ARG A 127 -5.54 1.65 -6.00
C ARG A 127 -5.82 1.77 -7.50
N SER A 128 -6.98 2.32 -7.87
CA SER A 128 -7.32 2.62 -9.26
C SER A 128 -6.37 3.66 -9.86
N LEU A 129 -6.04 4.71 -9.10
CA LEU A 129 -5.06 5.71 -9.48
C LEU A 129 -3.66 5.10 -9.68
N ALA A 130 -3.19 4.30 -8.74
CA ALA A 130 -1.91 3.59 -8.86
C ALA A 130 -1.85 2.73 -10.13
N GLY A 131 -2.91 1.96 -10.40
CA GLY A 131 -3.01 1.14 -11.61
C GLY A 131 -2.89 1.95 -12.91
N ARG A 132 -3.55 3.11 -12.98
CA ARG A 132 -3.46 4.00 -14.15
C ARG A 132 -2.07 4.60 -14.31
N LEU A 133 -1.49 5.14 -13.23
CA LEU A 133 -0.16 5.75 -13.28
C LEU A 133 0.91 4.72 -13.68
N TYR A 134 0.89 3.52 -13.09
CA TYR A 134 1.83 2.46 -13.48
C TYR A 134 1.57 1.92 -14.88
N LYS A 135 0.33 1.90 -15.36
CA LYS A 135 0.03 1.54 -16.75
C LYS A 135 0.63 2.56 -17.72
N ASP A 136 0.51 3.84 -17.42
CA ASP A 136 1.05 4.91 -18.25
C ASP A 136 2.59 4.93 -18.21
N GLU A 137 3.21 4.67 -17.05
CA GLU A 137 4.67 4.70 -16.88
C GLU A 137 5.39 3.41 -17.32
N ARG A 138 4.76 2.24 -17.16
CA ARG A 138 5.42 0.91 -17.30
C ARG A 138 4.63 -0.12 -18.12
N GLY A 139 3.48 0.27 -18.65
CA GLY A 139 2.64 -0.59 -19.46
C GLY A 139 1.62 -1.40 -18.67
N GLU A 140 0.63 -1.93 -19.41
CA GLU A 140 -0.52 -2.62 -18.84
C GLU A 140 -0.16 -3.90 -18.09
N GLU A 141 0.77 -4.69 -18.62
CA GLU A 141 1.20 -5.94 -17.99
C GLU A 141 1.81 -5.71 -16.60
N PHE A 142 2.64 -4.67 -16.46
CA PHE A 142 3.24 -4.30 -15.18
C PHE A 142 2.16 -3.92 -14.16
N ALA A 143 1.21 -3.06 -14.57
CA ALA A 143 0.11 -2.64 -13.71
C ALA A 143 -0.78 -3.82 -13.28
N GLN A 144 -1.09 -4.75 -14.20
CA GLN A 144 -1.86 -5.95 -13.88
C GLN A 144 -1.15 -6.83 -12.85
N LYS A 145 0.17 -7.09 -13.03
CA LYS A 145 0.98 -7.86 -12.07
C LYS A 145 1.04 -7.19 -10.70
N LEU A 146 1.26 -5.87 -10.64
CA LEU A 146 1.31 -5.11 -9.39
C LEU A 146 -0.02 -5.19 -8.63
N LEU A 147 -1.13 -5.09 -9.35
CA LEU A 147 -2.46 -5.22 -8.77
C LEU A 147 -2.80 -6.69 -8.42
N GLY A 148 -2.02 -7.67 -8.86
CA GLY A 148 -2.35 -9.09 -8.67
C GLY A 148 -3.61 -9.48 -9.45
N HIS A 149 -3.82 -8.85 -10.61
CA HIS A 149 -4.82 -9.29 -11.57
C HIS A 149 -4.14 -10.34 -12.46
N THR A 150 -4.59 -11.58 -12.38
CA THR A 150 -4.19 -12.62 -13.32
C THR A 150 -4.91 -12.38 -14.64
N SER A 151 -4.17 -12.18 -15.73
CA SER A 151 -4.62 -12.69 -17.02
C SER A 151 -4.30 -14.19 -17.03
N GLU A 152 -5.15 -15.01 -17.63
CA GLU A 152 -5.03 -16.49 -17.63
C GLU A 152 -3.69 -17.02 -18.18
N ASN A 153 -2.87 -16.18 -18.81
CA ASN A 153 -1.77 -16.67 -19.65
C ASN A 153 -0.34 -16.41 -19.18
N THR A 154 -0.04 -15.57 -18.18
CA THR A 154 1.39 -15.23 -17.98
C THR A 154 1.76 -14.73 -16.59
N THR A 155 2.01 -15.65 -15.65
CA THR A 155 3.11 -15.42 -14.71
C THR A 155 3.64 -16.76 -14.21
N LYS A 156 4.89 -17.10 -14.55
CA LYS A 156 5.59 -18.22 -13.88
C LYS A 156 5.97 -17.73 -12.48
N PRO A 157 5.46 -18.33 -11.39
CA PRO A 157 5.92 -18.01 -10.06
C PRO A 157 7.42 -18.30 -9.94
N TYR A 158 8.17 -17.37 -9.36
CA TYR A 158 9.57 -17.61 -9.01
C TYR A 158 9.61 -18.21 -7.60
N LEU A 159 10.36 -19.30 -7.45
CA LEU A 159 10.61 -19.96 -6.17
C LEU A 159 11.87 -19.35 -5.55
N ASP A 160 11.76 -18.81 -4.35
CA ASP A 160 12.91 -18.50 -3.51
C ASP A 160 13.27 -19.76 -2.71
N GLU A 161 14.49 -20.27 -2.87
CA GLU A 161 14.96 -21.49 -2.20
C GLU A 161 14.98 -21.36 -0.67
N ARG A 162 15.01 -20.13 -0.13
CA ARG A 162 15.03 -19.87 1.32
C ARG A 162 13.66 -19.95 1.98
N ASN A 163 12.60 -19.88 1.20
CA ASN A 163 11.22 -19.94 1.68
C ASN A 163 10.38 -20.60 0.59
N ASN A 164 9.87 -21.81 0.83
CA ASN A 164 9.06 -22.63 -0.10
C ASN A 164 7.73 -21.95 -0.54
N LYS A 165 7.80 -20.75 -1.13
CA LYS A 165 6.73 -19.80 -1.44
C LYS A 165 7.02 -19.14 -2.78
N ALA A 166 6.16 -19.42 -3.74
CA ALA A 166 6.11 -18.78 -5.05
C ALA A 166 5.65 -17.31 -4.97
N TYR A 167 6.43 -16.36 -5.51
CA TYR A 167 6.04 -14.95 -5.66
C TYR A 167 6.07 -14.49 -7.12
N VAL A 168 5.18 -13.55 -7.47
CA VAL A 168 5.26 -12.77 -8.69
C VAL A 168 6.26 -11.63 -8.50
N MET A 169 7.28 -11.60 -9.34
CA MET A 169 8.31 -10.56 -9.32
C MET A 169 7.92 -9.42 -10.26
N LEU A 170 7.97 -8.19 -9.74
CA LEU A 170 7.89 -6.94 -10.50
C LEU A 170 9.26 -6.40 -10.89
#